data_AF-A0A534VIP7-F1
#
_entry.id   AF-A0A534VIP7-F1
#
_cell.length_a   1.000
_cell.length_b   1.000
_cell.length_c   1.000
_cell.angle_alpha   90.00
_cell.angle_beta   90.00
_cell.angle_gamma   90.00
#
_symmetry.space_group_name_H-M   'P 1'
#
loop_
_entity.id
_entity.type
_entity.pdbx_description
1 polymer ?
#
loop_
_entity_poly.entity_id
_entity_poly.type
_entity_poly.pdbx_seq_one_letter_code
_entity_poly.pdbx_strand_id
1 'polypeptide(L)'
;MVLLVFFTIAIAFLRDLLDAGPKGTFSPSGLPGVLFEVPVMVVAAWALARLAVRPRSTLALLVALMSLTVPIDVVLTAAHLFVKARTRGWGQWSDQFARAPYGLAPLWFTVAASVCAVRLLEVPRRRWFPAALITGLLVAWPLTLARDRTLWWRSEPDPAGTAGYERLKALVTEDAFYRQPQLLQQQLASLKPGKKGVIDLYFIGVAAYAQQDVFMKEVHSVAKLFEERFGTEGRSLMLINNPATVGESPIASSTSLRLALKRVAEVMDRDEDILFLFITSHGSKEH
;
A
#
# COMPACT_ATOMS: atom_id res chain seq x y z
N MET A 1 -30.89 20.39 1.35
CA MET A 1 -29.98 19.38 1.93
C MET A 1 -29.79 18.20 0.99
N VAL A 2 -30.85 17.48 0.60
CA VAL A 2 -30.76 16.31 -0.31
C VAL A 2 -30.02 16.63 -1.62
N LEU A 3 -30.34 17.76 -2.25
CA LEU A 3 -29.66 18.23 -3.47
C LEU A 3 -28.13 18.40 -3.28
N LEU A 4 -27.68 18.87 -2.12
CA LEU A 4 -26.25 19.07 -1.84
C LEU A 4 -25.51 17.74 -1.74
N VAL A 5 -26.13 16.73 -1.12
CA VAL A 5 -25.57 15.38 -1.06
C VAL A 5 -25.44 14.78 -2.47
N PHE A 6 -26.45 14.98 -3.33
CA PHE A 6 -26.37 14.57 -4.73
C PHE A 6 -25.24 15.29 -5.47
N PHE A 7 -25.01 16.57 -5.20
CA PHE A 7 -23.87 17.30 -5.77
C PHE A 7 -22.53 16.71 -5.32
N THR A 8 -22.33 16.39 -4.04
CA THR A 8 -21.09 15.75 -3.56
C THR A 8 -20.85 14.43 -4.30
N ILE A 9 -21.89 13.58 -4.41
CA ILE A 9 -21.79 12.31 -5.13
C ILE A 9 -21.46 12.55 -6.61
N ALA A 10 -22.15 13.48 -7.26
CA ALA A 10 -21.95 13.80 -8.67
C ALA A 10 -20.54 14.34 -8.96
N ILE A 11 -19.99 15.20 -8.09
CA ILE A 11 -18.63 15.73 -8.21
C ILE A 11 -17.60 14.60 -8.02
N ALA A 12 -17.76 13.76 -7.00
CA ALA A 12 -16.89 12.62 -6.76
C ALA A 12 -16.90 11.65 -7.95
N PHE A 13 -18.08 11.32 -8.46
CA PHE A 13 -18.24 10.46 -9.63
C PHE A 13 -17.65 11.09 -10.90
N LEU A 14 -17.86 12.39 -11.13
CA LEU A 14 -17.35 13.09 -12.31
C LEU A 14 -15.82 13.16 -12.28
N ARG A 15 -15.21 13.47 -11.13
CA ARG A 15 -13.76 13.41 -10.93
C ARG A 15 -13.24 12.02 -11.34
N ASP A 16 -13.83 10.99 -10.79
CA ASP A 16 -13.40 9.61 -11.02
C ASP A 16 -13.59 9.16 -12.48
N LEU A 17 -14.68 9.59 -13.12
CA LEU A 17 -14.95 9.37 -14.55
C LEU A 17 -13.92 10.05 -15.45
N LEU A 18 -13.55 11.31 -15.12
CA LEU A 18 -12.50 12.04 -15.82
C LEU A 18 -11.13 11.39 -15.59
N ASP A 19 -10.92 10.78 -14.43
CA ASP A 19 -9.65 10.16 -14.07
C ASP A 19 -9.43 8.77 -14.66
N ALA A 20 -10.42 7.90 -14.54
CA ALA A 20 -10.38 6.51 -15.01
C ALA A 20 -10.74 6.41 -16.51
N GLY A 21 -11.50 7.37 -17.04
CA GLY A 21 -12.07 7.33 -18.38
C GLY A 21 -13.40 6.58 -18.44
N PRO A 22 -14.03 6.50 -19.64
CA PRO A 22 -15.37 5.95 -19.80
C PRO A 22 -15.44 4.42 -19.64
N LYS A 23 -14.30 3.71 -19.71
CA LYS A 23 -14.21 2.25 -19.54
C LYS A 23 -13.94 1.86 -18.08
N GLY A 24 -14.73 2.40 -17.15
CA GLY A 24 -14.65 2.03 -15.75
C GLY A 24 -15.86 1.22 -15.28
N THR A 25 -15.81 0.78 -14.03
CA THR A 25 -16.92 0.16 -13.32
C THR A 25 -17.25 0.97 -12.08
N PHE A 26 -18.54 1.02 -11.77
CA PHE A 26 -19.02 1.64 -10.54
C PHE A 26 -18.57 0.81 -9.32
N SER A 27 -18.02 1.47 -8.31
CA SER A 27 -17.63 0.86 -7.04
C SER A 27 -18.56 1.29 -5.90
N PRO A 28 -19.43 0.40 -5.39
CA PRO A 28 -20.27 0.71 -4.24
C PRO A 28 -19.47 0.98 -2.95
N SER A 29 -18.22 0.50 -2.85
CA SER A 29 -17.41 0.62 -1.62
C SER A 29 -16.97 2.06 -1.31
N GLY A 30 -16.94 2.95 -2.31
CA GLY A 30 -16.61 4.36 -2.10
C GLY A 30 -17.77 5.21 -1.58
N LEU A 31 -19.01 4.72 -1.65
CA LEU A 31 -20.20 5.47 -1.20
C LEU A 31 -20.14 5.87 0.28
N PRO A 32 -19.79 4.97 1.23
CA PRO A 32 -19.64 5.35 2.63
C PRO A 32 -18.63 6.48 2.83
N GLY A 33 -17.51 6.47 2.10
CA GLY A 33 -16.49 7.52 2.21
C GLY A 33 -16.96 8.87 1.69
N VAL A 34 -17.71 8.90 0.60
CA VAL A 34 -18.32 10.14 0.05
C VAL A 34 -19.40 10.67 1.00
N LEU A 35 -20.26 9.79 1.53
CA LEU A 35 -21.38 10.18 2.39
C LEU A 35 -20.98 10.49 3.83
N PHE A 36 -19.77 10.12 4.25
CA PHE A 36 -19.29 10.33 5.62
C PHE A 36 -19.33 11.79 6.07
N GLU A 37 -19.25 12.75 5.15
CA GLU A 37 -19.39 14.17 5.49
C GLU A 37 -20.78 14.51 6.07
N VAL A 38 -21.83 13.77 5.70
CA VAL A 38 -23.20 14.03 6.13
C VAL A 38 -23.37 13.95 7.64
N PRO A 39 -23.10 12.81 8.30
CA PRO A 39 -23.22 12.72 9.75
C PRO A 39 -22.27 13.67 10.49
N VAL A 40 -21.07 13.90 9.95
CA VAL A 40 -20.07 14.83 10.50
C VAL A 40 -20.63 16.26 10.58
N MET A 41 -21.19 16.77 9.47
CA MET A 41 -21.76 18.11 9.44
C MET A 41 -23.02 18.23 10.31
N VAL A 42 -23.84 17.18 10.41
CA VAL A 42 -25.02 17.17 11.28
C VAL A 42 -24.60 17.34 12.75
N VAL A 43 -23.64 16.54 13.22
CA VAL A 43 -23.12 16.61 14.58
C VAL A 43 -22.46 17.96 14.86
N ALA A 44 -21.65 18.46 13.91
CA ALA A 44 -20.99 19.75 14.04
C ALA A 44 -21.97 20.92 14.09
N ALA A 45 -22.95 20.97 13.19
CA ALA A 45 -23.97 22.01 13.17
C ALA A 45 -24.79 22.01 14.46
N TRP A 46 -25.15 20.82 14.97
CA TRP A 46 -25.85 20.69 16.24
C TRP A 46 -25.01 21.19 17.42
N ALA A 47 -23.73 20.77 17.52
CA ALA A 47 -22.84 21.19 18.60
C ALA A 47 -22.59 22.71 18.61
N LEU A 48 -22.37 23.30 17.43
CA LEU A 48 -22.17 24.74 17.28
C LEU A 48 -23.45 25.55 17.60
N ALA A 49 -24.62 25.09 17.14
CA ALA A 49 -25.89 25.72 17.46
C ALA A 49 -26.20 25.67 18.97
N ARG A 50 -25.84 24.57 19.65
CA ARG A 50 -25.93 24.45 21.11
C ARG A 50 -24.96 25.39 21.82
N LEU A 51 -23.71 25.48 21.38
CA LEU A 51 -22.72 26.41 21.92
C LEU A 51 -23.19 27.87 21.79
N ALA A 52 -23.89 28.21 20.71
CA ALA A 52 -24.42 29.55 20.47
C ALA A 52 -25.77 29.84 21.16
N VAL A 53 -26.38 28.84 21.83
CA VAL A 53 -27.74 28.94 22.40
C VAL A 53 -28.80 29.27 21.33
N ARG A 54 -28.59 28.80 20.10
CA ARG A 54 -29.49 29.00 18.95
C ARG A 54 -29.86 27.69 18.27
N PRO A 55 -30.56 26.77 18.96
CA PRO A 55 -30.88 25.45 18.41
C PRO A 55 -31.76 25.51 17.15
N ARG A 56 -32.58 26.56 17.01
CA ARG A 56 -33.44 26.78 15.82
C ARG A 56 -32.63 26.99 14.53
N SER A 57 -31.38 27.44 14.64
CA SER A 57 -30.50 27.71 13.50
C SER A 57 -29.69 26.48 13.04
N THR A 58 -29.86 25.31 13.67
CA THR A 58 -29.09 24.09 13.35
C THR A 58 -29.21 23.70 11.88
N LEU A 59 -30.41 23.72 11.32
CA LEU A 59 -30.64 23.34 9.93
C LEU A 59 -30.06 24.37 8.96
N ALA A 60 -30.15 25.66 9.28
CA ALA A 60 -29.55 26.72 8.47
C ALA A 60 -28.01 26.60 8.45
N LEU A 61 -27.40 26.30 9.61
CA LEU A 61 -25.96 26.07 9.70
C LEU A 61 -25.54 24.80 8.96
N LEU A 62 -26.29 23.70 9.10
CA LEU A 62 -26.03 22.47 8.34
C LEU A 62 -26.05 22.72 6.83
N VAL A 63 -27.07 23.42 6.32
CA VAL A 63 -27.16 23.78 4.91
C VAL A 63 -25.99 24.67 4.48
N ALA A 64 -25.59 25.64 5.30
CA ALA A 64 -24.46 26.51 5.01
C ALA A 64 -23.12 25.75 4.98
N LEU A 65 -22.88 24.86 5.94
CA LEU A 65 -21.69 24.01 5.98
C LEU A 65 -21.63 23.04 4.80
N MET A 66 -22.76 22.42 4.44
CA MET A 66 -22.87 21.58 3.24
C MET A 66 -22.70 22.37 1.95
N SER A 67 -23.17 23.61 1.89
CA SER A 67 -22.96 24.45 0.72
C SER A 67 -21.50 24.83 0.54
N LEU A 68 -20.70 24.81 1.61
CA LEU A 68 -19.29 25.14 1.60
C LEU A 68 -18.43 24.00 1.06
N THR A 69 -18.87 22.73 1.16
CA THR A 69 -18.12 21.58 0.62
C THR A 69 -18.10 21.57 -0.91
N VAL A 70 -19.19 21.98 -1.56
CA VAL A 70 -19.33 22.00 -3.02
C VAL A 70 -18.21 22.79 -3.74
N PRO A 71 -17.98 24.09 -3.46
CA PRO A 71 -16.91 24.83 -4.12
C PRO A 71 -15.51 24.28 -3.79
N ILE A 72 -15.31 23.70 -2.61
CA ILE A 72 -14.02 23.09 -2.25
C ILE A 72 -13.76 21.85 -3.07
N ASP A 73 -14.73 20.95 -3.16
CA ASP A 73 -14.59 19.71 -3.93
C ASP A 73 -14.39 20.02 -5.42
N VAL A 74 -15.02 21.08 -5.95
CA VAL A 74 -14.76 21.58 -7.32
C VAL A 74 -13.33 22.07 -7.46
N VAL A 75 -12.83 22.92 -6.56
CA VAL A 75 -11.45 23.44 -6.61
C VAL A 75 -10.42 22.33 -6.46
N LEU A 76 -10.63 21.39 -5.54
CA LEU A 76 -9.76 20.24 -5.33
C LEU A 76 -9.75 19.31 -6.56
N THR A 77 -10.90 19.08 -7.17
CA THR A 77 -11.02 18.30 -8.41
C THR A 77 -10.28 19.00 -9.55
N ALA A 78 -10.48 20.31 -9.74
CA ALA A 78 -9.78 21.08 -10.76
C ALA A 78 -8.26 21.07 -10.54
N ALA A 79 -7.81 21.21 -9.28
CA ALA A 79 -6.40 21.13 -8.93
C ALA A 79 -5.82 19.74 -9.20
N HIS A 80 -6.54 18.66 -8.86
CA HIS A 80 -6.13 17.28 -9.15
C HIS A 80 -5.91 17.07 -10.64
N LEU A 81 -6.90 17.45 -11.46
CA LEU A 81 -6.84 17.30 -12.92
C LEU A 81 -5.73 18.15 -13.54
N PHE A 82 -5.54 19.40 -13.05
CA PHE A 82 -4.47 20.28 -13.51
C PHE A 82 -3.08 19.68 -13.22
N VAL A 83 -2.87 19.21 -12.00
CA VAL A 83 -1.63 18.55 -11.58
C VAL A 83 -1.38 17.32 -12.44
N LYS A 84 -2.37 16.44 -12.60
CA LYS A 84 -2.29 15.22 -13.40
C LYS A 84 -1.97 15.50 -14.88
N ALA A 85 -2.52 16.57 -15.44
CA ALA A 85 -2.21 16.99 -16.80
C ALA A 85 -0.75 17.46 -16.96
N ARG A 86 -0.18 18.09 -15.93
CA ARG A 86 1.19 18.62 -15.93
C ARG A 86 2.26 17.58 -15.55
N THR A 87 1.94 16.64 -14.66
CA THR A 87 2.88 15.58 -14.22
C THR A 87 3.23 14.58 -15.31
N ARG A 88 2.43 14.50 -16.39
CA ARG A 88 2.75 13.69 -17.58
C ARG A 88 4.04 14.12 -18.31
N GLY A 89 4.63 15.28 -17.99
CA GLY A 89 5.88 15.74 -18.60
C GLY A 89 6.97 16.22 -17.67
N TRP A 90 6.71 16.44 -16.37
CA TRP A 90 7.67 17.09 -15.44
C TRP A 90 7.79 16.26 -14.14
N GLY A 91 8.99 15.69 -13.91
CA GLY A 91 9.31 14.86 -12.73
C GLY A 91 9.44 15.64 -11.41
N GLN A 92 9.51 14.88 -10.31
CA GLN A 92 9.75 15.16 -8.86
C GLN A 92 9.37 16.52 -8.24
N TRP A 93 9.59 17.66 -8.89
CA TRP A 93 9.05 18.96 -8.47
C TRP A 93 7.52 18.99 -8.50
N SER A 94 6.89 18.12 -9.28
CA SER A 94 5.44 17.98 -9.36
C SER A 94 4.79 17.41 -8.10
N ASP A 95 5.53 16.67 -7.25
CA ASP A 95 4.95 15.91 -6.14
C ASP A 95 4.58 16.75 -4.91
N GLN A 96 5.37 17.78 -4.59
CA GLN A 96 5.05 18.68 -3.46
C GLN A 96 3.92 19.65 -3.81
N PHE A 97 3.96 20.22 -5.03
CA PHE A 97 2.87 21.05 -5.54
C PHE A 97 1.58 20.26 -5.74
N ALA A 98 1.67 18.97 -6.10
CA ALA A 98 0.52 18.08 -6.16
C ALA A 98 -0.16 17.92 -4.80
N ARG A 99 0.61 17.88 -3.70
CA ARG A 99 0.10 17.65 -2.34
C ARG A 99 -0.42 18.92 -1.65
N ALA A 100 0.05 20.10 -2.05
CA ALA A 100 -0.31 21.37 -1.41
C ALA A 100 -1.83 21.65 -1.33
N PRO A 101 -2.65 21.42 -2.39
CA PRO A 101 -4.10 21.61 -2.32
C PRO A 101 -4.78 20.75 -1.23
N TYR A 102 -4.27 19.53 -1.01
CA TYR A 102 -4.83 18.59 -0.03
C TYR A 102 -4.52 18.99 1.42
N GLY A 103 -3.44 19.75 1.67
CA GLY A 103 -3.15 20.32 2.99
C GLY A 103 -3.83 21.66 3.24
N LEU A 104 -3.90 22.52 2.22
CA LEU A 104 -4.44 23.87 2.33
C LEU A 104 -5.97 23.91 2.35
N ALA A 105 -6.65 23.04 1.57
CA ALA A 105 -8.11 23.06 1.49
C ALA A 105 -8.80 22.71 2.82
N PRO A 106 -8.37 21.69 3.60
CA PRO A 106 -8.94 21.45 4.93
C PRO A 106 -8.72 22.61 5.89
N LEU A 107 -7.54 23.23 5.88
CA LEU A 107 -7.25 24.41 6.72
C LEU A 107 -8.16 25.58 6.34
N TRP A 108 -8.28 25.92 5.06
CA TRP A 108 -9.19 26.97 4.60
C TRP A 108 -10.63 26.66 4.98
N PHE A 109 -11.06 25.40 4.81
CA PHE A 109 -12.40 24.98 5.16
C PHE A 109 -12.71 25.19 6.64
N THR A 110 -11.76 24.89 7.54
CA THR A 110 -11.97 25.18 8.97
C THR A 110 -12.21 26.63 9.26
N VAL A 111 -11.44 27.52 8.63
CA VAL A 111 -11.57 28.96 8.82
C VAL A 111 -12.92 29.41 8.28
N ALA A 112 -13.26 29.01 7.05
CA ALA A 112 -14.52 29.38 6.42
C ALA A 112 -15.75 28.83 7.19
N ALA A 113 -15.71 27.59 7.64
CA ALA A 113 -16.75 26.98 8.46
C ALA A 113 -16.89 27.67 9.83
N SER A 114 -15.76 28.01 10.47
CA SER A 114 -15.74 28.73 11.76
C SER A 114 -16.32 30.13 11.61
N VAL A 115 -15.92 30.87 10.57
CA VAL A 115 -16.45 32.20 10.26
C VAL A 115 -17.94 32.13 9.94
N CYS A 116 -18.37 31.14 9.14
CA CYS A 116 -19.77 30.91 8.82
C CYS A 116 -20.59 30.65 10.09
N ALA A 117 -20.13 29.76 10.98
CA ALA A 117 -20.80 29.46 12.23
C ALA A 117 -20.89 30.69 13.15
N VAL A 118 -19.79 31.44 13.30
CA VAL A 118 -19.75 32.65 14.14
C VAL A 118 -20.70 33.73 13.62
N ARG A 119 -20.75 33.94 12.30
CA ARG A 119 -21.59 34.96 11.67
C ARG A 119 -23.06 34.58 11.68
N LEU A 120 -23.40 33.35 11.29
CA LEU A 120 -24.77 32.87 11.17
C LEU A 120 -25.45 32.68 12.53
N LEU A 121 -24.69 32.26 13.55
CA LEU A 121 -25.20 32.09 14.90
C LEU A 121 -24.99 33.32 15.79
N GLU A 122 -24.40 34.40 15.26
CA GLU A 122 -24.00 35.62 15.98
C GLU A 122 -23.33 35.30 17.33
N VAL A 123 -22.33 34.41 17.27
CA VAL A 123 -21.66 33.89 18.47
C VAL A 123 -20.93 35.02 19.19
N PRO A 124 -21.11 35.20 20.52
CA PRO A 124 -20.41 36.24 21.26
C PRO A 124 -18.89 35.99 21.22
N ARG A 125 -18.09 37.07 21.22
CA ARG A 125 -16.62 37.00 21.10
C ARG A 125 -15.95 36.01 22.07
N ARG A 126 -16.47 35.91 23.31
CA ARG A 126 -15.98 34.95 24.33
C ARG A 126 -16.07 33.48 23.88
N ARG A 127 -16.93 33.16 22.91
CA ARG A 127 -17.16 31.80 22.40
C ARG A 127 -16.56 31.54 21.02
N TRP A 128 -15.77 32.48 20.47
CA TRP A 128 -15.13 32.28 19.17
C TRP A 128 -14.09 31.16 19.18
N PHE A 129 -13.21 31.15 20.19
CA PHE A 129 -12.22 30.09 20.35
C PHE A 129 -12.84 28.68 20.48
N PRO A 130 -13.81 28.42 21.38
CA PRO A 130 -14.44 27.11 21.44
C PRO A 130 -15.23 26.76 20.16
N ALA A 131 -15.82 27.73 19.46
CA ALA A 131 -16.48 27.47 18.17
C ALA A 131 -15.47 27.03 17.10
N ALA A 132 -14.31 27.67 17.03
CA ALA A 132 -13.23 27.29 16.12
C ALA A 132 -12.67 25.90 16.49
N LEU A 133 -12.49 25.61 17.79
CA LEU A 133 -12.03 24.30 18.26
C LEU A 133 -13.02 23.18 17.90
N ILE A 134 -14.32 23.38 18.14
CA ILE A 134 -15.38 22.44 17.74
C ILE A 134 -15.38 22.23 16.22
N THR A 135 -15.22 23.30 15.44
CA THR A 135 -15.18 23.20 13.97
C THR A 135 -13.94 22.44 13.49
N GLY A 136 -12.77 22.67 14.11
CA GLY A 136 -11.55 21.92 13.84
C GLY A 136 -11.70 20.43 14.15
N LEU A 137 -12.19 20.11 15.34
CA LEU A 137 -12.31 18.74 15.83
C LEU A 137 -13.42 17.95 15.13
N LEU A 138 -14.60 18.55 14.96
CA LEU A 138 -15.76 17.85 14.42
C LEU A 138 -15.89 17.96 12.93
N VAL A 139 -15.13 18.82 12.25
CA VAL A 139 -15.25 18.98 10.80
C VAL A 139 -13.92 18.82 10.06
N ALA A 140 -12.87 19.54 10.43
CA ALA A 140 -11.57 19.40 9.75
C ALA A 140 -10.99 18.00 9.90
N TRP A 141 -10.86 17.57 11.15
CA TRP A 141 -10.12 16.38 11.50
C TRP A 141 -10.72 15.13 10.83
N PRO A 142 -12.04 14.86 10.91
CA PRO A 142 -12.63 13.72 10.24
C PRO A 142 -12.53 13.79 8.72
N LEU A 143 -12.52 15.01 8.15
CA LEU A 143 -12.37 15.18 6.71
C LEU A 143 -10.96 14.89 6.19
N THR A 144 -9.93 15.07 7.03
CA THR A 144 -8.53 14.74 6.69
C THR A 144 -8.19 13.25 6.79
N LEU A 145 -9.04 12.43 7.41
CA LEU A 145 -8.80 10.99 7.50
C LEU A 145 -8.83 10.36 6.10
N ALA A 146 -7.81 9.56 5.80
CA ALA A 146 -7.71 8.79 4.57
C ALA A 146 -8.92 7.86 4.46
N ARG A 147 -9.72 8.06 3.43
CA ARG A 147 -10.96 7.32 3.18
C ARG A 147 -11.07 7.07 1.69
N ASP A 148 -11.49 5.86 1.34
CA ASP A 148 -11.83 5.56 -0.04
C ASP A 148 -13.11 6.31 -0.43
N ARG A 149 -12.99 7.22 -1.40
CA ARG A 149 -14.09 8.01 -1.97
C ARG A 149 -14.25 7.70 -3.47
N THR A 150 -13.70 6.58 -3.94
CA THR A 150 -13.72 6.21 -5.37
C THR A 150 -15.04 5.52 -5.72
N LEU A 151 -15.84 6.19 -6.54
CA LEU A 151 -17.12 5.70 -7.05
C LEU A 151 -16.99 5.09 -8.44
N TRP A 152 -15.96 5.47 -9.19
CA TRP A 152 -15.70 4.96 -10.53
C TRP A 152 -14.24 4.60 -10.68
N TRP A 153 -13.94 3.34 -11.00
CA TRP A 153 -12.56 2.87 -11.11
C TRP A 153 -12.36 2.13 -12.43
N ARG A 154 -11.14 2.19 -12.98
CA ARG A 154 -10.81 1.53 -14.24
C ARG A 154 -10.70 0.03 -14.02
N SER A 155 -11.54 -0.75 -14.69
CA SER A 155 -11.59 -2.22 -14.57
C SER A 155 -10.53 -2.94 -15.40
N GLU A 156 -9.96 -2.27 -16.41
CA GLU A 156 -8.79 -2.79 -17.14
C GLU A 156 -7.53 -2.54 -16.30
N PRO A 157 -6.95 -3.59 -15.71
CA PRO A 157 -5.77 -3.44 -14.90
C PRO A 157 -4.60 -3.05 -15.81
N ASP A 158 -3.77 -2.11 -15.36
CA ASP A 158 -2.54 -1.72 -16.05
C ASP A 158 -1.78 -3.00 -16.45
N PRO A 159 -1.54 -3.29 -17.74
CA PRO A 159 -0.92 -4.54 -18.16
C PRO A 159 0.43 -4.78 -17.46
N ALA A 160 1.17 -3.73 -17.09
CA ALA A 160 2.38 -3.85 -16.29
C ALA A 160 2.11 -4.29 -14.84
N GLY A 161 1.06 -3.76 -14.20
CA GLY A 161 0.64 -4.13 -12.85
C GLY A 161 0.00 -5.52 -12.76
N THR A 162 -0.81 -5.90 -13.75
CA THR A 162 -1.45 -7.23 -13.84
C THR A 162 -0.42 -8.33 -13.99
N ALA A 163 0.58 -8.12 -14.86
CA ALA A 163 1.67 -9.06 -15.03
C ALA A 163 2.45 -9.26 -13.73
N GLY A 164 2.73 -8.19 -12.98
CA GLY A 164 3.38 -8.27 -11.67
C GLY A 164 2.53 -9.00 -10.62
N TYR A 165 1.22 -8.71 -10.57
CA TYR A 165 0.28 -9.34 -9.64
C TYR A 165 0.09 -10.83 -9.92
N GLU A 166 -0.20 -11.22 -11.17
CA GLU A 166 -0.34 -12.63 -11.54
C GLU A 166 0.97 -13.40 -11.36
N ARG A 167 2.11 -12.76 -11.60
CA ARG A 167 3.42 -13.33 -11.30
C ARG A 167 3.57 -13.62 -9.80
N LEU A 168 3.30 -12.65 -8.92
CA LEU A 168 3.38 -12.87 -7.46
C LEU A 168 2.33 -13.87 -6.95
N LYS A 169 1.14 -13.91 -7.57
CA LYS A 169 0.07 -14.85 -7.21
C LYS A 169 0.49 -16.31 -7.38
N ALA A 170 1.40 -16.62 -8.31
CA ALA A 170 1.99 -17.95 -8.46
C ALA A 170 2.69 -18.45 -7.18
N LEU A 171 3.23 -17.56 -6.33
CA LEU A 171 3.83 -17.92 -5.04
C LEU A 171 2.80 -18.31 -3.97
N VAL A 172 1.53 -17.92 -4.16
CA VAL A 172 0.45 -18.05 -3.17
C VAL A 172 -0.65 -18.99 -3.67
N THR A 173 -0.38 -19.77 -4.74
CA THR A 173 -1.31 -20.81 -5.18
C THR A 173 -1.33 -21.96 -4.19
N GLU A 174 -2.49 -22.61 -4.06
CA GLU A 174 -2.67 -23.78 -3.21
C GLU A 174 -1.71 -24.91 -3.60
N ASP A 175 -1.55 -25.15 -4.91
CA ASP A 175 -0.60 -26.14 -5.44
C ASP A 175 0.85 -25.84 -5.02
N ALA A 176 1.27 -24.57 -5.08
CA ALA A 176 2.59 -24.18 -4.61
C ALA A 176 2.75 -24.52 -3.13
N PHE A 177 1.78 -24.15 -2.29
CA PHE A 177 1.84 -24.39 -0.85
C PHE A 177 2.05 -25.86 -0.48
N TYR A 178 1.32 -26.79 -1.12
CA TYR A 178 1.46 -28.23 -0.84
C TYR A 178 2.72 -28.84 -1.45
N ARG A 179 3.25 -28.26 -2.53
CA ARG A 179 4.46 -28.74 -3.19
C ARG A 179 5.76 -28.33 -2.48
N GLN A 180 5.75 -27.21 -1.76
CA GLN A 180 6.95 -26.66 -1.09
C GLN A 180 7.63 -27.64 -0.10
N PRO A 181 6.91 -28.33 0.82
CA PRO A 181 7.53 -29.29 1.71
C PRO A 181 8.20 -30.46 0.98
N GLN A 182 7.61 -30.90 -0.13
CA GLN A 182 8.11 -32.02 -0.94
C GLN A 182 9.41 -31.63 -1.66
N LEU A 183 9.43 -30.44 -2.28
CA LEU A 183 10.64 -29.90 -2.92
C LEU A 183 11.79 -29.74 -1.92
N LEU A 184 11.49 -29.22 -0.73
CA LEU A 184 12.50 -29.09 0.31
C LEU A 184 13.04 -30.47 0.73
N GLN A 185 12.18 -31.44 1.01
CA GLN A 185 12.63 -32.79 1.38
C GLN A 185 13.48 -33.45 0.28
N GLN A 186 13.09 -33.29 -0.99
CA GLN A 186 13.86 -33.81 -2.12
C GLN A 186 15.27 -33.21 -2.19
N GLN A 187 15.40 -31.89 -2.05
CA GLN A 187 16.68 -31.19 -2.04
C GLN A 187 17.54 -31.55 -0.82
N LEU A 188 16.93 -31.75 0.36
CA LEU A 188 17.66 -32.19 1.55
C LEU A 188 18.16 -33.64 1.42
N ALA A 189 17.37 -34.50 0.77
CA ALA A 189 17.70 -35.90 0.56
C ALA A 189 18.77 -36.11 -0.53
N SER A 190 18.89 -35.20 -1.49
CA SER A 190 19.89 -35.28 -2.58
C SER A 190 21.32 -34.94 -2.16
N LEU A 191 21.50 -34.33 -0.97
CA LEU A 191 22.82 -34.00 -0.44
C LEU A 191 23.64 -35.26 -0.13
N LYS A 192 24.74 -35.42 -0.86
CA LYS A 192 25.71 -36.51 -0.72
C LYS A 192 26.60 -36.27 0.50
N PRO A 193 27.01 -37.31 1.24
CA PRO A 193 27.99 -37.20 2.31
C PRO A 193 29.38 -36.73 1.84
N GLY A 194 30.17 -36.20 2.78
CA GLY A 194 31.58 -35.88 2.58
C GLY A 194 32.41 -37.13 2.31
N LYS A 195 33.51 -37.00 1.56
CA LYS A 195 34.48 -38.08 1.33
C LYS A 195 35.64 -37.94 2.31
N LYS A 196 35.88 -38.99 3.09
CA LYS A 196 36.98 -39.04 4.06
C LYS A 196 38.34 -38.73 3.40
N GLY A 197 39.08 -37.76 3.95
CA GLY A 197 40.41 -37.39 3.48
C GLY A 197 40.41 -36.53 2.20
N VAL A 198 39.24 -36.01 1.82
CA VAL A 198 39.09 -34.97 0.79
C VAL A 198 38.23 -33.84 1.38
N ILE A 199 38.76 -32.62 1.41
CA ILE A 199 38.00 -31.42 1.76
C ILE A 199 36.91 -31.21 0.71
N ASP A 200 35.66 -31.52 1.05
CA ASP A 200 34.50 -31.22 0.22
C ASP A 200 33.91 -29.86 0.60
N LEU A 201 33.39 -29.14 -0.40
CA LEU A 201 32.62 -27.93 -0.19
C LEU A 201 31.13 -28.23 -0.29
N TYR A 202 30.37 -27.70 0.66
CA TYR A 202 28.92 -27.62 0.61
C TYR A 202 28.51 -26.18 0.32
N PHE A 203 27.52 -26.02 -0.56
CA PHE A 203 27.01 -24.70 -0.91
C PHE A 203 25.53 -24.59 -0.55
N ILE A 204 25.16 -23.52 0.15
CA ILE A 204 23.77 -23.11 0.33
C ILE A 204 23.59 -21.72 -0.27
N GLY A 205 22.79 -21.62 -1.31
CA GLY A 205 22.41 -20.34 -1.93
C GLY A 205 21.00 -19.92 -1.51
N VAL A 206 20.82 -18.66 -1.09
CA VAL A 206 19.53 -18.13 -0.62
C VAL A 206 19.19 -16.84 -1.36
N ALA A 207 18.16 -16.88 -2.20
CA ALA A 207 17.56 -15.69 -2.81
C ALA A 207 16.30 -15.31 -2.01
N ALA A 208 16.46 -14.38 -1.06
CA ALA A 208 15.43 -14.12 -0.05
C ALA A 208 14.31 -13.19 -0.54
N TYR A 209 14.50 -12.48 -1.65
CA TYR A 209 13.55 -11.48 -2.14
C TYR A 209 12.91 -11.82 -3.48
N ALA A 210 11.57 -11.76 -3.53
CA ALA A 210 10.76 -12.29 -4.64
C ALA A 210 10.46 -11.32 -5.78
N GLN A 211 10.48 -10.00 -5.55
CA GLN A 211 9.95 -9.05 -6.56
C GLN A 211 10.91 -8.84 -7.74
N GLN A 212 12.16 -9.26 -7.63
CA GLN A 212 13.18 -9.09 -8.67
C GLN A 212 13.85 -10.42 -9.01
N ASP A 213 14.06 -10.65 -10.30
CA ASP A 213 14.70 -11.88 -10.79
C ASP A 213 16.21 -11.92 -10.55
N VAL A 214 16.83 -10.79 -10.19
CA VAL A 214 18.29 -10.66 -10.04
C VAL A 214 18.84 -11.58 -8.97
N PHE A 215 18.14 -11.68 -7.83
CA PHE A 215 18.57 -12.50 -6.69
C PHE A 215 18.59 -13.99 -7.01
N MET A 216 17.57 -14.48 -7.71
CA MET A 216 17.52 -15.85 -8.23
C MET A 216 18.68 -16.09 -9.21
N LYS A 217 18.92 -15.17 -10.15
CA LYS A 217 20.01 -15.29 -11.13
C LYS A 217 21.39 -15.29 -10.47
N GLU A 218 21.60 -14.46 -9.45
CA GLU A 218 22.83 -14.45 -8.65
C GLU A 218 23.08 -15.80 -7.98
N VAL A 219 22.08 -16.35 -7.27
CA VAL A 219 22.20 -17.67 -6.63
C VAL A 219 22.53 -18.76 -7.66
N HIS A 220 21.83 -18.82 -8.79
CA HIS A 220 22.15 -19.80 -9.84
C HIS A 220 23.56 -19.64 -10.41
N SER A 221 24.01 -18.39 -10.59
CA SER A 221 25.34 -18.09 -11.14
C SER A 221 26.44 -18.53 -10.18
N VAL A 222 26.27 -18.26 -8.88
CA VAL A 222 27.23 -18.68 -7.84
C VAL A 222 27.18 -20.21 -7.66
N ALA A 223 26.01 -20.83 -7.65
CA ALA A 223 25.89 -22.29 -7.55
C ALA A 223 26.66 -22.99 -8.69
N LYS A 224 26.46 -22.54 -9.93
CA LYS A 224 27.17 -23.07 -11.09
C LYS A 224 28.69 -22.91 -10.98
N LEU A 225 29.17 -21.75 -10.50
CA LEU A 225 30.59 -21.54 -10.25
C LEU A 225 31.14 -22.54 -9.23
N PHE A 226 30.39 -22.82 -8.17
CA PHE A 226 30.78 -23.77 -7.14
C PHE A 226 30.77 -25.22 -7.62
N GLU A 227 29.85 -25.58 -8.50
CA GLU A 227 29.85 -26.89 -9.13
C GLU A 227 31.09 -27.07 -10.01
N GLU A 228 31.35 -26.10 -10.90
CA GLU A 228 32.43 -26.17 -11.88
C GLU A 228 33.84 -26.09 -11.26
N ARG A 229 34.04 -25.24 -10.24
CA ARG A 229 35.38 -24.97 -9.68
C ARG A 229 35.68 -25.71 -8.39
N PHE A 230 34.66 -26.06 -7.62
CA PHE A 230 34.81 -26.62 -6.28
C PHE A 230 34.14 -28.00 -6.13
N GLY A 231 33.62 -28.58 -7.21
CA GLY A 231 33.13 -29.97 -7.22
C GLY A 231 31.92 -30.19 -6.32
N THR A 232 31.09 -29.17 -6.11
CA THR A 232 29.92 -29.22 -5.22
C THR A 232 28.71 -29.95 -5.82
N GLU A 233 28.88 -30.72 -6.90
CA GLU A 233 27.80 -31.48 -7.52
C GLU A 233 27.21 -32.51 -6.54
N GLY A 234 25.92 -32.36 -6.24
CA GLY A 234 25.23 -33.14 -5.20
C GLY A 234 25.57 -32.72 -3.76
N ARG A 235 26.24 -31.58 -3.55
CA ARG A 235 26.52 -30.95 -2.24
C ARG A 235 26.08 -29.47 -2.20
N SER A 236 25.30 -29.06 -3.21
CA SER A 236 24.71 -27.73 -3.35
C SER A 236 23.21 -27.79 -3.10
N LEU A 237 22.68 -26.80 -2.38
CA LEU A 237 21.25 -26.61 -2.14
C LEU A 237 20.89 -25.14 -2.37
N MET A 238 19.81 -24.90 -3.12
CA MET A 238 19.33 -23.54 -3.39
C MET A 238 17.94 -23.35 -2.79
N LEU A 239 17.76 -22.24 -2.07
CA LEU A 239 16.49 -21.77 -1.56
C LEU A 239 16.15 -20.47 -2.28
N ILE A 240 15.01 -20.41 -2.98
CA ILE A 240 14.72 -19.31 -3.90
C ILE A 240 13.29 -18.79 -3.70
N ASN A 241 13.17 -17.50 -3.41
CA ASN A 241 11.91 -16.78 -3.53
C ASN A 241 11.84 -16.17 -4.92
N ASN A 242 11.20 -16.86 -5.87
CA ASN A 242 10.89 -16.30 -7.19
C ASN A 242 9.65 -16.99 -7.78
N PRO A 243 8.68 -16.25 -8.32
CA PRO A 243 7.51 -16.82 -8.98
C PRO A 243 7.81 -17.84 -10.08
N ALA A 244 8.89 -17.64 -10.84
CA ALA A 244 9.26 -18.51 -11.95
C ALA A 244 9.74 -19.90 -11.50
N THR A 245 10.24 -20.02 -10.26
CA THR A 245 10.83 -21.28 -9.74
C THR A 245 10.02 -21.88 -8.59
N VAL A 246 8.81 -21.38 -8.32
CA VAL A 246 7.97 -21.86 -7.21
C VAL A 246 7.65 -23.36 -7.27
N GLY A 247 7.61 -23.94 -8.48
CA GLY A 247 7.38 -25.38 -8.69
C GLY A 247 8.66 -26.22 -8.70
N GLU A 248 9.83 -25.60 -8.65
CA GLU A 248 11.13 -26.23 -8.95
C GLU A 248 12.11 -26.12 -7.79
N SER A 249 12.09 -24.99 -7.06
CA SER A 249 12.99 -24.71 -5.95
C SER A 249 12.20 -24.51 -4.66
N PRO A 250 12.72 -24.99 -3.52
CA PRO A 250 12.13 -24.72 -2.22
C PRO A 250 12.26 -23.23 -1.87
N ILE A 251 11.24 -22.71 -1.19
CA ILE A 251 11.12 -21.32 -0.79
C ILE A 251 12.24 -20.95 0.20
N ALA A 252 12.82 -19.77 0.04
CA ALA A 252 13.75 -19.18 0.97
C ALA A 252 13.02 -18.63 2.19
N SER A 253 12.87 -19.50 3.20
CA SER A 253 12.34 -19.17 4.52
C SER A 253 13.37 -19.48 5.61
N SER A 254 13.21 -18.87 6.78
CA SER A 254 14.04 -19.19 7.96
C SER A 254 13.94 -20.68 8.36
N THR A 255 12.79 -21.30 8.13
CA THR A 255 12.58 -22.73 8.35
C THR A 255 13.33 -23.58 7.33
N SER A 256 13.23 -23.25 6.04
CA SER A 256 13.97 -23.96 4.97
C SER A 256 15.48 -23.86 5.19
N LEU A 257 15.98 -22.66 5.52
CA LEU A 257 17.40 -22.43 5.79
C LEU A 257 17.88 -23.23 7.01
N ARG A 258 17.12 -23.21 8.12
CA ARG A 258 17.44 -24.01 9.30
C ARG A 258 17.50 -25.50 8.99
N LEU A 259 16.57 -26.02 8.20
CA LEU A 259 16.56 -27.43 7.81
C LEU A 259 17.72 -27.77 6.87
N ALA A 260 18.06 -26.89 5.93
CA ALA A 260 19.22 -27.05 5.06
C ALA A 260 20.54 -27.06 5.83
N LEU A 261 20.73 -26.10 6.74
CA LEU A 261 21.91 -26.05 7.61
C LEU A 261 22.02 -27.29 8.49
N LYS A 262 20.92 -27.73 9.08
CA LYS A 262 20.88 -28.97 9.87
C LYS A 262 21.28 -30.17 9.03
N ARG A 263 20.73 -30.29 7.82
CA ARG A 263 21.01 -31.42 6.93
C ARG A 263 22.46 -31.45 6.48
N VAL A 264 23.02 -30.30 6.08
CA VAL A 264 24.45 -30.20 5.73
C VAL A 264 25.32 -30.62 6.92
N ALA A 265 25.02 -30.13 8.12
CA ALA A 265 25.77 -30.50 9.32
C ALA A 265 25.68 -32.00 9.68
N GLU A 266 24.66 -32.73 9.21
CA GLU A 266 24.52 -34.18 9.40
C GLU A 266 25.34 -35.01 8.40
N VAL A 267 25.59 -34.50 7.18
CA VAL A 267 26.22 -35.26 6.09
C VAL A 267 27.66 -34.85 5.81
N MET A 268 28.05 -33.64 6.21
CA MET A 268 29.43 -33.16 6.09
C MET A 268 30.32 -33.73 7.21
N ASP A 269 31.60 -33.92 6.90
CA ASP A 269 32.62 -34.10 7.93
C ASP A 269 32.96 -32.73 8.52
N ARG A 270 32.65 -32.51 9.81
CA ARG A 270 32.80 -31.18 10.43
C ARG A 270 34.24 -30.80 10.73
N ASP A 271 35.15 -31.77 10.72
CA ASP A 271 36.57 -31.54 10.99
C ASP A 271 37.34 -31.21 9.69
N GLU A 272 36.79 -31.56 8.52
CA GLU A 272 37.46 -31.45 7.22
C GLU A 272 36.69 -30.59 6.20
N ASP A 273 35.37 -30.74 6.10
CA ASP A 273 34.55 -30.10 5.06
C ASP A 273 34.21 -28.63 5.36
N ILE A 274 33.90 -27.87 4.31
CA ILE A 274 33.58 -26.43 4.41
C ILE A 274 32.16 -26.17 3.92
N LEU A 275 31.36 -25.45 4.70
CA LEU A 275 30.08 -24.89 4.26
C LEU A 275 30.26 -23.44 3.79
N PHE A 276 29.86 -23.16 2.55
CA PHE A 276 29.70 -21.82 2.01
C PHE A 276 28.22 -21.44 1.96
N LEU A 277 27.84 -20.40 2.71
CA LEU A 277 26.50 -19.84 2.72
C LEU A 277 26.48 -18.51 1.97
N PHE A 278 25.73 -18.46 0.87
CA PHE A 278 25.52 -17.26 0.07
C PHE A 278 24.07 -16.78 0.22
N ILE A 279 23.87 -15.53 0.64
CA ILE A 279 22.55 -14.94 0.81
C ILE A 279 22.50 -13.62 0.04
N THR A 280 21.44 -13.45 -0.76
CA THR A 280 21.19 -12.21 -1.51
C THR A 280 19.73 -11.76 -1.38
N SER A 281 19.52 -10.44 -1.26
CA SER A 281 18.24 -9.79 -0.99
C SER A 281 18.35 -8.28 -1.24
N HIS A 282 17.26 -7.52 -1.12
CA HIS A 282 17.37 -6.09 -0.87
C HIS A 282 17.88 -5.82 0.56
N GLY A 283 18.89 -4.97 0.66
CA GLY A 283 19.24 -4.31 1.92
C GLY A 283 18.40 -3.05 2.11
N SER A 284 17.85 -2.85 3.30
CA SER A 284 17.30 -1.56 3.73
C SER A 284 17.97 -1.18 5.05
N LYS A 285 18.03 0.11 5.38
CA LYS A 285 18.63 0.57 6.65
C LYS A 285 17.93 0.00 7.90
N GLU A 286 16.73 -0.56 7.75
CA GLU A 286 15.90 -1.08 8.84
C GLU A 286 15.83 -2.62 8.87
N HIS A 287 16.55 -3.32 7.98
CA HIS A 287 16.57 -4.79 7.91
C HIS A 287 17.99 -5.34 7.78
#